data_AF-A0AAW9KI73-F1
#
_entry.id   AF-A0AAW9KI73-F1
#
_cell.length_a   1.000
_cell.length_b   1.000
_cell.length_c   1.000
_cell.angle_alpha   90.00
_cell.angle_beta   90.00
_cell.angle_gamma   90.00
#
_symmetry.space_group_name_H-M   'P 1'
#
loop_
_entity.id
_entity.type
_entity.pdbx_description
1 polymer ?
#
loop_
_entity_poly.entity_id
_entity_poly.type
_entity_poly.pdbx_seq_one_letter_code
_entity_poly.pdbx_strand_id
1 'polypeptide(L)'
;MAQYKFMRKNLSKYTSYLLTSIYGLTLESSKGVKDYSSKGLTKKNIDGEVIDIKEKLKRGLGFNNKDITNPKFILEENIEFREILSTEILKGNGLEIVVDREFPNIVQYKIGEKILKGARKSRDEFLINGSRFKPKVTSEKIYDHIEGEYYLYRLNFRKINVEMAISFKIIDNTVKLQFEEINENGEFKIYKIQMPNHNLISIDEEEEKLNPTEERINGILSSQYYFYDLGEKEVDKNPVHDSMAFLNNGALLASLENNVLNYEKQVYYQTTLNEGVKELGLWNGEWTYREDVINEEGTTFNRITELPWSKIIISEGENKDLAHCKEREKLNIKSIT
;
A
#
# COMPACT_ATOMS: atom_id res chain seq x y z
N MET A 1 23.30 -23.95 -6.94
CA MET A 1 22.47 -24.82 -7.81
C MET A 1 21.40 -25.63 -7.06
N ALA A 2 21.58 -26.00 -5.78
CA ALA A 2 20.57 -26.72 -5.01
C ALA A 2 19.36 -25.86 -4.56
N GLN A 3 19.58 -24.56 -4.27
CA GLN A 3 18.50 -23.60 -3.99
C GLN A 3 17.52 -23.44 -5.16
N TYR A 4 18.02 -23.51 -6.41
CA TYR A 4 17.22 -23.33 -7.62
C TYR A 4 16.24 -24.48 -7.92
N LYS A 5 16.55 -25.71 -7.44
CA LYS A 5 15.71 -26.90 -7.65
C LYS A 5 14.58 -27.01 -6.60
N PHE A 6 14.74 -26.40 -5.43
CA PHE A 6 13.73 -26.32 -4.37
C PHE A 6 12.62 -25.30 -4.71
N MET A 7 12.98 -24.21 -5.39
CA MET A 7 12.09 -23.13 -5.86
C MET A 7 10.98 -23.63 -6.80
N ARG A 8 11.27 -24.59 -7.70
CA ARG A 8 10.28 -25.10 -8.69
C ARG A 8 9.24 -26.06 -8.11
N LYS A 9 9.55 -26.78 -7.02
CA LYS A 9 8.66 -27.83 -6.49
C LYS A 9 7.65 -27.29 -5.46
N ASN A 10 7.94 -26.14 -4.85
CA ASN A 10 7.07 -25.50 -3.87
C ASN A 10 6.21 -24.38 -4.46
N LEU A 11 6.60 -23.74 -5.57
CA LEU A 11 5.79 -22.71 -6.23
C LEU A 11 4.38 -23.22 -6.61
N SER A 12 4.28 -24.45 -7.13
CA SER A 12 3.03 -24.95 -7.75
C SER A 12 1.83 -25.16 -6.82
N LYS A 13 1.96 -25.00 -5.49
CA LYS A 13 0.85 -25.14 -4.54
C LYS A 13 0.44 -23.83 -3.87
N TYR A 14 1.37 -22.92 -3.63
CA TYR A 14 1.10 -21.63 -2.95
C TYR A 14 0.72 -20.51 -3.93
N THR A 15 0.95 -20.71 -5.24
CA THR A 15 0.69 -19.71 -6.28
C THR A 15 -0.47 -20.11 -7.21
N SER A 16 -0.96 -21.35 -7.19
CA SER A 16 -1.87 -21.80 -8.26
C SER A 16 -3.34 -21.38 -8.11
N TYR A 17 -3.72 -20.70 -7.02
CA TYR A 17 -5.09 -20.19 -6.83
C TYR A 17 -5.13 -18.65 -6.77
N LEU A 18 -4.14 -18.03 -6.10
CA LEU A 18 -4.00 -16.57 -5.98
C LEU A 18 -3.08 -15.94 -7.04
N LEU A 19 -2.01 -16.62 -7.44
CA LEU A 19 -1.18 -16.16 -8.57
C LEU A 19 -1.86 -16.48 -9.90
N THR A 20 -2.79 -17.44 -9.93
CA THR A 20 -3.64 -17.69 -11.11
C THR A 20 -4.81 -16.70 -11.18
N SER A 21 -5.27 -16.09 -10.08
CA SER A 21 -6.18 -14.94 -10.15
C SER A 21 -5.45 -13.63 -10.49
N ILE A 22 -4.24 -13.41 -9.95
CA ILE A 22 -3.40 -12.24 -10.24
C ILE A 22 -2.79 -12.30 -11.66
N TYR A 23 -2.31 -13.47 -12.13
CA TYR A 23 -1.70 -13.64 -13.47
C TYR A 23 -2.62 -14.26 -14.53
N GLY A 24 -3.75 -14.87 -14.15
CA GLY A 24 -4.72 -15.39 -15.11
C GLY A 24 -5.52 -14.29 -15.82
N LEU A 25 -5.67 -13.13 -15.18
CA LEU A 25 -6.33 -11.95 -15.76
C LEU A 25 -5.40 -11.11 -16.67
N THR A 26 -4.08 -11.21 -16.51
CA THR A 26 -3.11 -10.43 -17.31
C THR A 26 -2.66 -11.12 -18.59
N LEU A 27 -2.88 -12.44 -18.73
CA LEU A 27 -2.44 -13.21 -19.90
C LEU A 27 -3.35 -13.08 -21.14
N GLU A 28 -4.52 -12.46 -21.06
CA GLU A 28 -5.37 -12.24 -22.24
C GLU A 28 -4.97 -11.02 -23.09
N SER A 29 -4.06 -10.13 -22.64
CA SER A 29 -3.86 -8.83 -23.31
C SER A 29 -2.47 -8.50 -23.89
N SER A 30 -1.44 -9.34 -23.80
CA SER A 30 -0.15 -8.96 -24.44
C SER A 30 0.67 -10.14 -24.98
N LYS A 31 0.36 -10.56 -26.21
CA LYS A 31 1.33 -11.27 -27.05
C LYS A 31 2.26 -10.27 -27.73
N GLY A 32 3.49 -10.22 -27.25
CA GLY A 32 4.66 -9.87 -28.06
C GLY A 32 5.40 -8.62 -27.57
N VAL A 33 6.66 -8.81 -27.13
CA VAL A 33 7.88 -8.29 -27.78
C VAL A 33 9.10 -8.76 -26.96
N LYS A 34 10.22 -8.93 -27.68
CA LYS A 34 11.44 -9.68 -27.37
C LYS A 34 12.42 -8.98 -26.40
N ASP A 35 13.22 -9.82 -25.75
CA ASP A 35 14.36 -9.55 -24.87
C ASP A 35 15.37 -8.50 -25.38
N TYR A 36 15.87 -7.68 -24.47
CA TYR A 36 17.18 -7.03 -24.58
C TYR A 36 17.98 -7.17 -23.27
N SER A 37 19.15 -7.82 -23.36
CA SER A 37 20.12 -7.94 -22.27
C SER A 37 20.99 -6.69 -22.15
N SER A 38 21.29 -6.22 -20.94
CA SER A 38 22.29 -5.18 -20.71
C SER A 38 23.54 -5.73 -20.00
N LYS A 39 24.70 -5.47 -20.64
CA LYS A 39 26.06 -5.62 -20.11
C LYS A 39 26.39 -4.47 -19.16
N GLY A 40 27.22 -4.75 -18.17
CA GLY A 40 27.51 -3.85 -17.05
C GLY A 40 28.46 -2.69 -17.31
N LEU A 41 28.64 -1.86 -16.28
CA LEU A 41 29.72 -0.89 -16.11
C LEU A 41 29.95 -0.57 -14.62
N THR A 42 31.16 -0.07 -14.39
CA THR A 42 32.05 -0.13 -13.22
C THR A 42 31.82 0.90 -12.10
N LYS A 43 32.26 0.51 -10.89
CA LYS A 43 32.48 1.31 -9.66
C LYS A 43 33.30 2.59 -9.87
N LYS A 44 32.96 3.64 -9.10
CA LYS A 44 33.91 4.63 -8.57
C LYS A 44 33.55 4.99 -7.13
N ASN A 45 34.56 4.98 -6.26
CA ASN A 45 34.55 5.39 -4.85
C ASN A 45 34.52 6.92 -4.73
N ILE A 46 33.86 7.43 -3.69
CA ILE A 46 34.15 8.74 -3.09
C ILE A 46 34.13 8.56 -1.58
N ASP A 47 35.30 8.75 -0.96
CA ASP A 47 35.50 8.79 0.49
C ASP A 47 34.85 10.06 1.08
N GLY A 48 34.09 9.90 2.15
CA GLY A 48 33.44 10.99 2.87
C GLY A 48 33.45 10.71 4.38
N GLU A 49 34.03 11.64 5.12
CA GLU A 49 34.31 11.65 6.55
C GLU A 49 33.04 11.46 7.40
N VAL A 50 33.05 10.50 8.34
CA VAL A 50 31.94 10.25 9.28
C VAL A 50 32.11 11.16 10.49
N ILE A 51 31.29 12.22 10.59
CA ILE A 51 31.22 13.07 11.79
C ILE A 51 30.21 12.46 12.76
N ASP A 52 30.67 12.00 13.93
CA ASP A 52 29.82 11.47 15.00
C ASP A 52 29.10 12.62 15.74
N ILE A 53 27.82 12.77 15.43
CA ILE A 53 26.92 13.81 15.97
C ILE A 53 26.64 13.59 17.48
N LYS A 54 26.87 12.39 18.02
CA LYS A 54 26.59 12.09 19.44
C LYS A 54 27.52 12.79 20.42
N GLU A 55 28.75 13.14 20.05
CA GLU A 55 29.68 13.83 20.95
C GLU A 55 29.35 15.32 21.17
N LYS A 56 28.79 16.01 20.16
CA LYS A 56 28.43 17.44 20.29
C LYS A 56 27.22 17.68 21.18
N LEU A 57 26.29 16.73 21.26
CA LEU A 57 25.14 16.80 22.17
C LEU A 57 25.53 16.68 23.65
N LYS A 58 26.68 16.09 23.98
CA LYS A 58 27.13 15.91 25.36
C LYS A 58 27.76 17.15 26.02
N ARG A 59 28.11 18.18 25.25
CA ARG A 59 28.90 19.32 25.78
C ARG A 59 28.13 20.62 26.04
N GLY A 60 26.82 20.68 25.81
CA GLY A 60 25.98 21.78 26.30
C GLY A 60 26.46 23.20 25.96
N LEU A 61 26.95 23.42 24.74
CA LEU A 61 27.40 24.74 24.27
C LEU A 61 26.37 25.30 23.27
N GLY A 62 25.90 26.52 23.54
CA GLY A 62 24.80 27.19 22.83
C GLY A 62 25.06 27.43 21.34
N PHE A 63 23.99 27.30 20.55
CA PHE A 63 24.02 27.50 19.09
C PHE A 63 23.87 28.99 18.74
N ASN A 64 24.84 29.52 17.98
CA ASN A 64 24.73 30.81 17.29
C ASN A 64 24.13 30.60 15.88
N ASN A 65 22.99 31.24 15.62
CA ASN A 65 22.18 31.10 14.40
C ASN A 65 22.77 31.82 13.17
N LYS A 66 23.95 31.46 12.68
CA LYS A 66 24.43 32.01 11.39
C LYS A 66 25.04 31.06 10.36
N ASP A 67 25.12 29.74 10.61
CA ASP A 67 25.64 28.78 9.60
C ASP A 67 24.74 27.55 9.42
N ILE A 68 23.48 27.74 9.01
CA ILE A 68 22.63 26.63 8.52
C ILE A 68 22.01 27.04 7.20
N THR A 69 22.76 26.90 6.11
CA THR A 69 22.21 26.80 4.76
C THR A 69 21.77 25.35 4.51
N ASN A 70 20.45 25.14 4.58
CA ASN A 70 19.67 23.99 4.09
C ASN A 70 20.07 22.59 4.62
N PRO A 71 19.22 22.01 5.49
CA PRO A 71 18.07 21.30 4.94
C PRO A 71 16.76 21.83 5.51
N LYS A 72 15.76 21.89 4.64
CA LYS A 72 14.35 22.16 4.97
C LYS A 72 13.83 21.05 5.91
N PHE A 73 14.16 21.15 7.20
CA PHE A 73 13.37 20.56 8.26
C PHE A 73 12.03 21.30 8.24
N ILE A 74 11.08 20.75 7.48
CA ILE A 74 9.68 21.04 7.72
C ILE A 74 9.42 20.41 9.08
N LEU A 75 9.36 21.23 10.13
CA LEU A 75 8.68 20.86 11.35
C LEU A 75 7.30 20.34 10.93
N GLU A 76 7.07 19.04 11.09
CA GLU A 76 5.75 18.45 10.91
C GLU A 76 4.81 19.19 11.87
N GLU A 77 4.02 20.13 11.34
CA GLU A 77 2.85 20.65 12.03
C GLU A 77 2.03 19.44 12.51
N ASN A 78 1.52 19.51 13.75
CA ASN A 78 0.75 18.44 14.39
C ASN A 78 -0.15 17.73 13.38
N ILE A 79 0.22 16.51 13.02
CA ILE A 79 -0.51 15.71 12.04
C ILE A 79 -1.79 15.24 12.72
N GLU A 80 -2.88 15.97 12.51
CA GLU A 80 -4.19 15.59 13.04
C GLU A 80 -4.82 14.51 12.17
N PHE A 81 -4.97 13.32 12.74
CA PHE A 81 -5.79 12.28 12.16
C PHE A 81 -7.25 12.43 12.64
N ARG A 82 -8.19 12.45 11.70
CA ARG A 82 -9.64 12.41 11.99
C ARG A 82 -10.06 10.97 12.28
N GLU A 83 -10.82 10.77 13.35
CA GLU A 83 -11.50 9.50 13.60
C GLU A 83 -12.69 9.34 12.64
N ILE A 84 -12.81 8.17 12.02
CA ILE A 84 -13.85 7.92 11.02
C ILE A 84 -15.12 7.44 11.71
N LEU A 85 -16.13 8.32 11.75
CA LEU A 85 -17.41 8.05 12.43
C LEU A 85 -18.61 8.03 11.46
N SER A 86 -18.50 8.71 10.32
CA SER A 86 -19.56 8.83 9.31
C SER A 86 -19.31 7.85 8.18
N THR A 87 -20.13 6.80 8.08
CA THR A 87 -19.87 5.69 7.15
C THR A 87 -21.07 5.31 6.28
N GLU A 88 -20.79 4.62 5.18
CA GLU A 88 -21.77 4.02 4.28
C GLU A 88 -21.40 2.55 3.99
N ILE A 89 -22.40 1.73 3.69
CA ILE A 89 -22.22 0.31 3.39
C ILE A 89 -22.47 0.05 1.90
N LEU A 90 -21.51 -0.63 1.26
CA LEU A 90 -21.68 -1.23 -0.06
C LEU A 90 -21.68 -2.75 0.07
N LYS A 91 -22.52 -3.41 -0.73
CA LYS A 91 -22.65 -4.88 -0.74
C LYS A 91 -22.62 -5.40 -2.17
N GLY A 92 -21.90 -6.49 -2.39
CA GLY A 92 -21.85 -7.16 -3.69
C GLY A 92 -21.20 -8.53 -3.57
N ASN A 93 -21.76 -9.53 -4.25
CA ASN A 93 -21.16 -10.88 -4.36
C ASN A 93 -20.72 -11.53 -3.03
N GLY A 94 -21.48 -11.32 -1.96
CA GLY A 94 -21.17 -11.88 -0.63
C GLY A 94 -20.08 -11.13 0.15
N LEU A 95 -19.53 -10.05 -0.42
CA LEU A 95 -18.64 -9.10 0.23
C LEU A 95 -19.42 -7.85 0.63
N GLU A 96 -19.17 -7.38 1.84
CA GLU A 96 -19.64 -6.09 2.34
C GLU A 96 -18.45 -5.22 2.71
N ILE A 97 -18.51 -3.93 2.35
CA ILE A 97 -17.53 -2.93 2.82
C ILE A 97 -18.22 -1.76 3.50
N VAL A 98 -17.54 -1.24 4.52
CA VAL A 98 -17.88 0.00 5.19
C VAL A 98 -16.91 1.07 4.71
N VAL A 99 -17.41 2.14 4.10
CA VAL A 99 -16.60 3.24 3.56
C VAL A 99 -16.88 4.52 4.33
N ASP A 100 -15.88 5.39 4.41
CA ASP A 100 -15.98 6.71 5.05
C ASP A 100 -16.72 7.70 4.15
N ARG A 101 -17.70 8.45 4.66
CA ARG A 101 -18.42 9.43 3.82
C ARG A 101 -17.60 10.68 3.52
N GLU A 102 -16.59 11.00 4.32
CA GLU A 102 -15.90 12.30 4.26
C GLU A 102 -14.60 12.27 3.46
N PHE A 103 -14.02 11.09 3.25
CA PHE A 103 -12.80 10.90 2.47
C PHE A 103 -12.76 9.47 1.94
N PRO A 104 -12.11 9.17 0.79
CA PRO A 104 -12.05 7.83 0.21
C PRO A 104 -11.24 6.86 1.07
N ASN A 105 -11.77 6.42 2.21
CA ASN A 105 -11.22 5.36 3.06
C ASN A 105 -12.19 4.17 3.10
N ILE A 106 -11.63 2.96 3.25
CA ILE A 106 -12.40 1.77 3.61
C ILE A 106 -12.10 1.47 5.07
N VAL A 107 -13.15 1.36 5.88
CA VAL A 107 -13.06 1.13 7.33
C VAL A 107 -13.02 -0.36 7.65
N GLN A 108 -13.79 -1.16 6.91
CA GLN A 108 -13.97 -2.57 7.20
C GLN A 108 -14.43 -3.35 5.97
N TYR A 109 -14.06 -4.63 5.93
CA TYR A 109 -14.56 -5.64 5.01
C TYR A 109 -15.24 -6.77 5.80
N LYS A 110 -16.31 -7.35 5.24
CA LYS A 110 -17.02 -8.48 5.85
C LYS A 110 -17.38 -9.53 4.79
N ILE A 111 -17.02 -10.81 5.05
CA ILE A 111 -17.42 -12.00 4.28
C ILE A 111 -18.07 -12.98 5.25
N GLY A 112 -19.37 -13.24 5.10
CA GLY A 112 -20.12 -14.01 6.10
C GLY A 112 -20.02 -13.32 7.48
N GLU A 113 -19.54 -14.02 8.50
CA GLU A 113 -19.26 -13.42 9.83
C GLU A 113 -17.79 -13.03 10.04
N LYS A 114 -16.93 -13.20 9.03
CA LYS A 114 -15.50 -12.89 9.12
C LYS A 114 -15.29 -11.42 8.76
N ILE A 115 -14.47 -10.73 9.55
CA ILE A 115 -14.17 -9.31 9.42
C ILE A 115 -12.69 -9.12 9.13
N LEU A 116 -12.36 -8.13 8.32
CA LEU A 116 -11.01 -7.59 8.14
C LEU A 116 -11.08 -6.06 8.24
N LYS A 117 -10.11 -5.44 8.88
CA LYS A 117 -10.11 -3.99 9.13
C LYS A 117 -9.47 -3.22 7.97
N GLY A 118 -9.79 -1.93 7.92
CA GLY A 118 -9.14 -0.92 7.08
C GLY A 118 -8.73 0.28 7.93
N ALA A 119 -9.05 1.49 7.49
CA ALA A 119 -8.69 2.71 8.22
C ALA A 119 -9.67 3.00 9.37
N ARG A 120 -9.15 3.16 10.60
CA ARG A 120 -9.90 3.72 11.74
C ARG A 120 -9.80 5.25 11.81
N LYS A 121 -8.68 5.79 11.31
CA LYS A 121 -8.39 7.22 11.29
C LYS A 121 -7.88 7.63 9.91
N SER A 122 -8.15 8.86 9.49
CA SER A 122 -7.70 9.40 8.21
C SER A 122 -6.99 10.73 8.37
N ARG A 123 -6.01 10.98 7.50
CA ARG A 123 -5.38 12.32 7.39
C ARG A 123 -6.19 13.27 6.51
N ASP A 124 -7.13 12.74 5.72
CA ASP A 124 -7.88 13.47 4.70
C ASP A 124 -6.98 14.25 3.71
N GLU A 125 -5.83 13.68 3.35
CA GLU A 125 -4.81 14.34 2.55
C GLU A 125 -4.26 13.46 1.44
N PHE A 126 -3.83 14.12 0.38
CA PHE A 126 -3.05 13.55 -0.70
C PHE A 126 -1.66 14.18 -0.72
N LEU A 127 -0.65 13.38 -1.05
CA LEU A 127 0.62 13.90 -1.55
C LEU A 127 0.51 14.00 -3.08
N ILE A 128 0.52 15.22 -3.60
CA ILE A 128 0.52 15.51 -5.02
C ILE A 128 1.86 16.16 -5.36
N ASN A 129 2.64 15.53 -6.23
CA ASN A 129 4.04 15.89 -6.51
C ASN A 129 4.88 16.02 -5.22
N GLY A 130 4.63 15.14 -4.24
CA GLY A 130 5.29 15.16 -2.92
C GLY A 130 4.84 16.25 -1.96
N SER A 131 3.90 17.13 -2.34
CA SER A 131 3.34 18.18 -1.48
C SER A 131 1.98 17.79 -0.93
N ARG A 132 1.70 18.12 0.33
CA ARG A 132 0.42 17.79 1.00
C ARG A 132 -0.71 18.70 0.54
N PHE A 133 -1.84 18.11 0.19
CA PHE A 133 -3.07 18.82 -0.11
C PHE A 133 -4.29 18.12 0.50
N LYS A 134 -5.13 18.91 1.18
CA LYS A 134 -6.44 18.50 1.68
C LYS A 134 -7.53 18.97 0.72
N PRO A 135 -8.29 18.07 0.06
CA PRO A 135 -9.39 18.46 -0.80
C PRO A 135 -10.63 18.85 0.00
N LYS A 136 -11.52 19.62 -0.63
CA LYS A 136 -12.93 19.60 -0.25
C LYS A 136 -13.59 18.37 -0.88
N VAL A 137 -14.24 17.55 -0.07
CA VAL A 137 -14.85 16.30 -0.51
C VAL A 137 -16.38 16.41 -0.54
N THR A 138 -16.99 15.86 -1.57
CA THR A 138 -18.41 15.49 -1.60
C THR A 138 -18.53 14.05 -2.04
N SER A 139 -19.48 13.31 -1.47
CA SER A 139 -19.61 11.89 -1.72
C SER A 139 -21.07 11.48 -1.91
N GLU A 140 -21.29 10.42 -2.67
CA GLU A 140 -22.62 9.84 -2.90
C GLU A 140 -22.52 8.34 -3.20
N LYS A 141 -23.57 7.61 -2.80
CA LYS A 141 -23.78 6.23 -3.23
C LYS A 141 -24.54 6.26 -4.55
N ILE A 142 -23.98 5.64 -5.57
CA ILE A 142 -24.55 5.57 -6.91
C ILE A 142 -24.89 4.12 -7.22
N TYR A 143 -26.00 3.93 -7.94
CA TYR A 143 -26.35 2.67 -8.57
C TYR A 143 -26.28 2.86 -10.08
N ASP A 144 -25.45 2.07 -10.74
CA ASP A 144 -25.47 1.93 -12.19
C ASP A 144 -25.96 0.53 -12.58
N HIS A 145 -26.78 0.47 -13.63
CA HIS A 145 -27.37 -0.76 -14.14
C HIS A 145 -26.36 -1.77 -14.72
N ILE A 146 -25.15 -1.31 -15.07
CA ILE A 146 -24.07 -2.13 -15.63
C ILE A 146 -23.00 -2.37 -14.55
N GLU A 147 -22.58 -1.32 -13.84
CA GLU A 147 -21.48 -1.38 -12.86
C GLU A 147 -21.93 -1.76 -11.43
N GLY A 148 -23.23 -1.75 -11.14
CA GLY A 148 -23.78 -2.04 -9.82
C GLY A 148 -23.71 -0.86 -8.85
N GLU A 149 -23.76 -1.16 -7.55
CA GLU A 149 -23.60 -0.15 -6.49
C GLU A 149 -22.13 0.25 -6.32
N TYR A 150 -21.87 1.55 -6.29
CA TYR A 150 -20.56 2.09 -5.97
C TYR A 150 -20.66 3.37 -5.16
N TYR A 151 -19.57 3.75 -4.51
CA TYR A 151 -19.50 4.99 -3.75
C TYR A 151 -18.50 5.93 -4.40
N LEU A 152 -18.96 7.12 -4.80
CA LEU A 152 -18.18 8.09 -5.56
C LEU A 152 -17.82 9.29 -4.69
N TYR A 153 -16.55 9.65 -4.70
CA TYR A 153 -15.98 10.84 -4.08
C TYR A 153 -15.57 11.82 -5.16
N ARG A 154 -16.01 13.08 -5.03
CA ARG A 154 -15.49 14.20 -5.81
C ARG A 154 -14.63 15.07 -4.91
N LEU A 155 -13.41 15.30 -5.36
CA LEU A 155 -12.33 15.94 -4.61
C LEU A 155 -11.98 17.25 -5.32
N ASN A 156 -12.13 18.37 -4.63
CA ASN A 156 -11.79 19.68 -5.18
C ASN A 156 -10.59 20.28 -4.43
N PHE A 157 -9.48 20.46 -5.15
CA PHE A 157 -8.21 21.00 -4.66
C PHE A 157 -8.04 22.46 -5.08
N ARG A 158 -8.81 23.35 -4.45
CA ARG A 158 -8.85 24.79 -4.79
C ARG A 158 -7.49 25.46 -4.94
N LYS A 159 -6.52 25.11 -4.08
CA LYS A 159 -5.18 25.73 -4.07
C LYS A 159 -4.37 25.49 -5.34
N ILE A 160 -4.64 24.39 -6.05
CA ILE A 160 -3.93 24.00 -7.27
C ILE A 160 -4.87 23.93 -8.49
N ASN A 161 -6.14 24.33 -8.32
CA ASN A 161 -7.17 24.28 -9.35
C ASN A 161 -7.28 22.89 -10.03
N VAL A 162 -7.30 21.84 -9.21
CA VAL A 162 -7.45 20.46 -9.65
C VAL A 162 -8.75 19.88 -9.08
N GLU A 163 -9.43 19.08 -9.89
CA GLU A 163 -10.55 18.25 -9.46
C GLU A 163 -10.25 16.79 -9.76
N MET A 164 -10.60 15.89 -8.84
CA MET A 164 -10.45 14.45 -9.04
C MET A 164 -11.74 13.73 -8.62
N ALA A 165 -12.02 12.60 -9.23
CA ALA A 165 -13.09 11.70 -8.82
C ALA A 165 -12.51 10.32 -8.49
N ILE A 166 -12.89 9.74 -7.35
CA ILE A 166 -12.47 8.40 -6.93
C ILE A 166 -13.70 7.58 -6.60
N SER A 167 -13.76 6.33 -7.03
CA SER A 167 -14.84 5.40 -6.69
C SER A 167 -14.34 4.18 -5.92
N PHE A 168 -15.24 3.63 -5.09
CA PHE A 168 -15.14 2.26 -4.58
C PHE A 168 -16.23 1.40 -5.20
N LYS A 169 -15.82 0.32 -5.86
CA LYS A 169 -16.69 -0.64 -6.56
C LYS A 169 -16.40 -2.05 -6.04
N ILE A 170 -17.43 -2.85 -5.77
CA ILE A 170 -17.25 -4.29 -5.52
C ILE A 170 -17.37 -5.01 -6.86
N ILE A 171 -16.31 -5.69 -7.28
CA ILE A 171 -16.25 -6.44 -8.53
C ILE A 171 -15.81 -7.87 -8.18
N ASP A 172 -16.69 -8.84 -8.45
CA ASP A 172 -16.52 -10.22 -8.00
C ASP A 172 -16.26 -10.26 -6.48
N ASN A 173 -15.14 -10.86 -6.05
CA ASN A 173 -14.69 -10.92 -4.66
C ASN A 173 -13.63 -9.87 -4.32
N THR A 174 -13.57 -8.78 -5.09
CA THR A 174 -12.56 -7.72 -4.93
C THR A 174 -13.23 -6.35 -4.75
N VAL A 175 -12.49 -5.42 -4.15
CA VAL A 175 -12.89 -4.02 -4.07
C VAL A 175 -11.94 -3.21 -4.93
N LYS A 176 -12.47 -2.52 -5.93
CA LYS A 176 -11.70 -1.64 -6.80
C LYS A 176 -11.78 -0.21 -6.27
N LEU A 177 -10.63 0.38 -5.96
CA LEU A 177 -10.42 1.82 -5.88
C LEU A 177 -10.01 2.29 -7.27
N GLN A 178 -10.77 3.20 -7.87
CA GLN A 178 -10.48 3.74 -9.19
C GLN A 178 -10.53 5.26 -9.15
N PHE A 179 -9.50 5.92 -9.68
CA PHE A 179 -9.63 7.32 -10.07
C PHE A 179 -10.43 7.36 -11.37
N GLU A 180 -11.62 7.93 -11.32
CA GLU A 180 -12.52 8.03 -12.47
C GLU A 180 -12.12 9.21 -13.36
N GLU A 181 -11.67 10.31 -12.73
CA GLU A 181 -11.29 11.53 -13.43
C GLU A 181 -10.17 12.29 -12.70
N ILE A 182 -9.32 12.97 -13.47
CA ILE A 182 -8.33 13.94 -12.99
C ILE A 182 -8.37 15.14 -13.95
N ASN A 183 -8.89 16.26 -13.45
CA ASN A 183 -9.10 17.49 -14.22
C ASN A 183 -8.16 18.59 -13.70
N GLU A 184 -7.15 18.94 -14.49
CA GLU A 184 -6.20 20.03 -14.20
C GLU A 184 -6.69 21.34 -14.82
N ASN A 185 -7.45 22.14 -14.07
CA ASN A 185 -8.12 23.33 -14.60
C ASN A 185 -7.21 24.59 -14.60
N GLY A 186 -5.94 24.46 -14.22
CA GLY A 186 -4.96 25.55 -14.19
C GLY A 186 -3.55 25.13 -14.62
N GLU A 187 -2.57 25.97 -14.26
CA GLU A 187 -1.16 25.77 -14.63
C GLU A 187 -0.49 24.63 -13.85
N PHE A 188 -1.05 24.24 -12.70
CA PHE A 188 -0.48 23.17 -11.89
C PHE A 188 -0.63 21.82 -12.61
N LYS A 189 0.49 21.14 -12.85
CA LYS A 189 0.54 19.82 -13.48
C LYS A 189 0.84 18.74 -12.47
N ILE A 190 0.00 17.70 -12.46
CA ILE A 190 0.16 16.53 -11.63
C ILE A 190 1.10 15.56 -12.33
N TYR A 191 2.11 15.12 -11.61
CA TYR A 191 3.04 14.07 -11.98
C TYR A 191 2.79 12.82 -11.17
N LYS A 192 2.59 13.01 -9.87
CA LYS A 192 2.49 11.89 -8.93
C LYS A 192 1.43 12.14 -7.88
N ILE A 193 0.76 11.06 -7.48
CA ILE A 193 -0.31 11.06 -6.50
C ILE A 193 -0.05 9.93 -5.51
N GLN A 194 -0.17 10.23 -4.23
CA GLN A 194 -0.11 9.24 -3.16
C GLN A 194 -1.09 9.57 -2.05
N MET A 195 -1.67 8.53 -1.45
CA MET A 195 -2.46 8.61 -0.22
C MET A 195 -1.64 7.99 0.91
N PRO A 196 -0.86 8.79 1.67
CA PRO A 196 0.02 8.25 2.71
C PRO A 196 -0.78 7.77 3.92
N ASN A 197 -0.37 6.63 4.50
CA ASN A 197 -1.01 6.03 5.69
C ASN A 197 -2.52 5.82 5.50
N HIS A 198 -2.90 5.45 4.28
CA HIS A 198 -4.28 5.26 3.88
C HIS A 198 -4.90 4.01 4.50
N ASN A 199 -4.07 3.04 4.90
CA ASN A 199 -4.48 1.82 5.60
C ASN A 199 -5.70 1.15 4.97
N LEU A 200 -5.63 0.91 3.64
CA LEU A 200 -6.70 0.24 2.90
C LEU A 200 -7.05 -1.11 3.54
N ILE A 201 -6.02 -1.84 3.99
CA ILE A 201 -6.18 -3.05 4.80
C ILE A 201 -5.41 -2.82 6.09
N SER A 202 -5.95 -3.27 7.21
CA SER A 202 -5.24 -3.32 8.48
C SER A 202 -5.59 -4.58 9.27
N ILE A 203 -4.67 -4.95 10.15
CA ILE A 203 -4.81 -6.01 11.15
C ILE A 203 -4.18 -5.52 12.46
N ASP A 204 -4.60 -6.09 13.58
CA ASP A 204 -3.92 -5.86 14.86
C ASP A 204 -3.55 -7.17 15.56
N GLU A 205 -2.74 -7.07 16.62
CA GLU A 205 -2.26 -8.24 17.36
C GLU A 205 -3.32 -8.87 18.28
N GLU A 206 -4.44 -8.18 18.53
CA GLU A 206 -5.52 -8.60 19.44
C GLU A 206 -6.79 -9.07 18.72
N GLU A 207 -6.81 -9.14 17.38
CA GLU A 207 -7.97 -9.54 16.56
C GLU A 207 -8.72 -10.74 17.17
N GLU A 208 -10.04 -10.58 17.35
CA GLU A 208 -10.87 -11.53 18.08
C GLU A 208 -10.73 -12.96 17.54
N LYS A 209 -10.30 -13.87 18.41
CA LYS A 209 -10.33 -15.31 18.12
C LYS A 209 -11.79 -15.75 18.03
N LEU A 210 -12.31 -15.88 16.81
CA LEU A 210 -13.65 -16.46 16.57
C LEU A 210 -13.82 -17.86 17.22
N ASN A 211 -12.71 -18.60 17.38
CA ASN A 211 -12.64 -19.83 18.17
C ASN A 211 -11.38 -19.83 19.07
N PRO A 212 -11.51 -19.90 20.41
CA PRO A 212 -10.36 -19.90 21.32
C PRO A 212 -9.47 -21.15 21.24
N THR A 213 -9.93 -22.20 20.54
CA THR A 213 -9.20 -23.46 20.30
C THR A 213 -8.34 -23.45 19.04
N GLU A 214 -8.42 -22.41 18.19
CA GLU A 214 -7.58 -22.28 16.99
C GLU A 214 -6.37 -21.37 17.29
N GLU A 215 -5.15 -21.89 17.09
CA GLU A 215 -3.97 -21.05 16.98
C GLU A 215 -4.04 -20.26 15.67
N ARG A 216 -4.14 -18.93 15.80
CA ARG A 216 -4.16 -17.97 14.69
C ARG A 216 -2.87 -17.17 14.72
N ILE A 217 -2.24 -17.01 13.56
CA ILE A 217 -1.07 -16.15 13.41
C ILE A 217 -1.48 -14.96 12.55
N ASN A 218 -1.46 -13.77 13.16
CA ASN A 218 -1.66 -12.53 12.44
C ASN A 218 -0.32 -12.09 11.88
N GLY A 219 -0.26 -11.70 10.62
CA GLY A 219 1.05 -11.45 10.03
C GLY A 219 1.06 -10.91 8.61
N ILE A 220 2.27 -10.60 8.18
CA ILE A 220 2.56 -10.12 6.83
C ILE A 220 3.52 -11.07 6.11
N LEU A 221 3.16 -11.42 4.88
CA LEU A 221 4.07 -12.03 3.91
C LEU A 221 4.43 -10.98 2.87
N SER A 222 5.73 -10.72 2.71
CA SER A 222 6.28 -9.71 1.80
C SER A 222 6.95 -10.36 0.58
N SER A 223 7.15 -9.65 -0.52
CA SER A 223 7.86 -10.19 -1.71
C SER A 223 9.34 -10.50 -1.45
N GLN A 224 9.91 -9.97 -0.38
CA GLN A 224 11.20 -10.43 0.14
C GLN A 224 11.13 -11.82 0.82
N TYR A 225 9.96 -12.46 0.79
CA TYR A 225 9.65 -13.79 1.31
C TYR A 225 9.80 -13.94 2.83
N TYR A 226 9.77 -12.84 3.58
CA TYR A 226 9.70 -12.88 5.03
C TYR A 226 8.25 -12.96 5.49
N PHE A 227 7.99 -13.93 6.36
CA PHE A 227 6.79 -13.98 7.16
C PHE A 227 7.06 -13.34 8.51
N TYR A 228 6.23 -12.38 8.91
CA TYR A 228 6.30 -11.78 10.24
C TYR A 228 5.00 -12.07 10.99
N ASP A 229 5.12 -12.71 12.15
CA ASP A 229 4.07 -12.73 13.17
C ASP A 229 3.99 -11.32 13.79
N LEU A 230 2.81 -10.70 13.75
CA LEU A 230 2.62 -9.32 14.20
C LEU A 230 2.95 -9.16 15.70
N GLY A 231 2.66 -10.16 16.52
CA GLY A 231 3.02 -10.13 17.94
C GLY A 231 4.53 -10.06 18.17
N GLU A 232 5.31 -10.67 17.28
CA GLU A 232 6.78 -10.71 17.34
C GLU A 232 7.45 -9.55 16.57
N LYS A 233 6.73 -8.91 15.64
CA LYS A 233 7.26 -7.80 14.82
C LYS A 233 7.45 -6.52 15.63
N GLU A 234 8.62 -5.91 15.49
CA GLU A 234 8.90 -4.58 16.04
C GLU A 234 8.10 -3.48 15.33
N VAL A 235 7.78 -2.42 16.07
CA VAL A 235 7.13 -1.21 15.52
C VAL A 235 8.06 -0.54 14.51
N ASP A 236 7.51 -0.21 13.35
CA ASP A 236 8.26 0.37 12.25
C ASP A 236 8.43 1.89 12.48
N LYS A 237 9.68 2.36 12.44
CA LYS A 237 10.00 3.79 12.57
C LYS A 237 9.47 4.63 11.40
N ASN A 238 9.43 4.06 10.22
CA ASN A 238 8.94 4.66 8.98
C ASN A 238 8.17 3.61 8.17
N PRO A 239 7.29 4.01 7.25
CA PRO A 239 6.69 3.09 6.30
C PRO A 239 7.74 2.27 5.55
N VAL A 240 7.49 0.97 5.46
CA VAL A 240 8.25 0.03 4.64
C VAL A 240 7.55 -0.11 3.29
N HIS A 241 8.29 -0.43 2.23
CA HIS A 241 7.74 -0.63 0.89
C HIS A 241 8.13 -1.99 0.33
N ASP A 242 7.31 -2.51 -0.56
CA ASP A 242 7.60 -3.72 -1.32
C ASP A 242 6.84 -3.74 -2.65
N SER A 243 7.13 -4.75 -3.49
CA SER A 243 6.34 -5.02 -4.70
C SER A 243 4.99 -5.66 -4.38
N MET A 244 4.91 -6.42 -3.30
CA MET A 244 3.71 -7.13 -2.90
C MET A 244 3.72 -7.40 -1.39
N ALA A 245 2.53 -7.38 -0.79
CA ALA A 245 2.33 -7.78 0.59
C ALA A 245 0.96 -8.47 0.77
N PHE A 246 0.90 -9.38 1.73
CA PHE A 246 -0.33 -10.04 2.16
C PHE A 246 -0.50 -9.85 3.66
N LEU A 247 -1.70 -9.46 4.08
CA LEU A 247 -2.07 -9.41 5.50
C LEU A 247 -3.04 -10.55 5.82
N ASN A 248 -2.81 -11.22 6.94
CA ASN A 248 -3.73 -12.21 7.49
C ASN A 248 -4.06 -11.88 8.94
N ASN A 249 -5.34 -11.93 9.32
CA ASN A 249 -5.82 -11.83 10.71
C ASN A 249 -6.29 -13.17 11.29
N GLY A 250 -5.89 -14.28 10.67
CA GLY A 250 -6.28 -15.64 11.04
C GLY A 250 -7.67 -16.08 10.58
N ALA A 251 -8.48 -15.18 10.01
CA ALA A 251 -9.79 -15.50 9.42
C ALA A 251 -9.84 -15.18 7.92
N LEU A 252 -9.27 -14.03 7.53
CA LEU A 252 -9.23 -13.53 6.17
C LEU A 252 -7.79 -13.18 5.77
N LEU A 253 -7.46 -13.51 4.53
CA LEU A 253 -6.23 -13.10 3.86
C LEU A 253 -6.57 -11.98 2.87
N ALA A 254 -5.76 -10.93 2.83
CA ALA A 254 -5.91 -9.86 1.86
C ALA A 254 -4.60 -9.39 1.25
N SER A 255 -4.69 -8.84 0.04
CA SER A 255 -3.58 -8.24 -0.70
C SER A 255 -4.05 -7.04 -1.53
N LEU A 256 -3.08 -6.31 -2.07
CA LEU A 256 -3.28 -5.17 -2.95
C LEU A 256 -2.61 -5.42 -4.30
N GLU A 257 -3.38 -5.24 -5.36
CA GLU A 257 -2.88 -5.10 -6.74
C GLU A 257 -3.12 -3.65 -7.19
N ASN A 258 -2.20 -3.06 -7.95
CA ASN A 258 -2.36 -1.69 -8.47
C ASN A 258 -1.54 -1.45 -9.73
N ASN A 259 -1.76 -0.31 -10.39
CA ASN A 259 -0.97 0.16 -11.52
C ASN A 259 0.15 1.15 -11.12
N VAL A 260 0.72 1.02 -9.91
CA VAL A 260 1.93 1.78 -9.57
C VAL A 260 3.09 1.30 -10.44
N LEU A 261 3.68 2.23 -11.20
CA LEU A 261 4.78 1.94 -12.13
C LEU A 261 6.12 1.68 -11.44
N ASN A 262 6.29 2.14 -10.21
CA ASN A 262 7.47 1.81 -9.41
C ASN A 262 7.33 0.41 -8.80
N TYR A 263 7.82 -0.60 -9.52
CA TYR A 263 7.71 -2.00 -9.13
C TYR A 263 8.37 -2.36 -7.78
N GLU A 264 9.35 -1.57 -7.31
CA GLU A 264 9.94 -1.79 -5.98
C GLU A 264 9.08 -1.22 -4.84
N LYS A 265 8.13 -0.34 -5.16
CA LYS A 265 7.33 0.44 -4.19
C LYS A 265 5.83 0.42 -4.53
N GLN A 266 5.33 -0.72 -5.00
CA GLN A 266 3.92 -0.85 -5.37
C GLN A 266 3.01 -0.80 -4.14
N VAL A 267 3.49 -1.27 -3.00
CA VAL A 267 2.78 -1.19 -1.73
C VAL A 267 3.66 -0.61 -0.63
N TYR A 268 3.01 0.04 0.34
CA TYR A 268 3.62 0.44 1.59
C TYR A 268 2.87 -0.20 2.75
N TYR A 269 3.60 -0.55 3.79
CA TYR A 269 3.03 -1.03 5.04
C TYR A 269 3.78 -0.46 6.24
N GLN A 270 3.13 -0.42 7.39
CA GLN A 270 3.75 0.01 8.63
C GLN A 270 3.07 -0.60 9.84
N THR A 271 3.86 -1.22 10.72
CA THR A 271 3.42 -1.56 12.08
C THR A 271 3.58 -0.34 12.98
N THR A 272 2.49 0.05 13.63
CA THR A 272 2.43 1.16 14.60
C THR A 272 1.89 0.65 15.94
N LEU A 273 2.12 1.41 17.01
CA LEU A 273 1.53 1.15 18.32
C LEU A 273 0.39 2.14 18.55
N ASN A 274 -0.84 1.65 18.67
CA ASN A 274 -2.04 2.45 18.88
C ASN A 274 -2.76 1.96 20.14
N GLU A 275 -2.92 2.83 21.13
CA GLU A 275 -3.58 2.48 22.41
C GLU A 275 -2.97 1.25 23.13
N GLY A 276 -1.70 0.95 22.88
CA GLY A 276 -0.99 -0.20 23.45
C GLY A 276 -1.05 -1.48 22.62
N VAL A 277 -1.80 -1.46 21.51
CA VAL A 277 -1.97 -2.59 20.58
C VAL A 277 -1.17 -2.31 19.29
N LYS A 278 -0.43 -3.30 18.81
CA LYS A 278 0.22 -3.22 17.49
C LYS A 278 -0.82 -3.32 16.39
N GLU A 279 -0.83 -2.32 15.51
CA GLU A 279 -1.63 -2.27 14.29
C GLU A 279 -0.70 -2.27 13.08
N LEU A 280 -0.97 -3.11 12.08
CA LEU A 280 -0.26 -3.13 10.80
C LEU A 280 -1.21 -2.71 9.69
N GLY A 281 -0.91 -1.57 9.05
CA GLY A 281 -1.64 -1.06 7.89
C GLY A 281 -0.89 -1.33 6.59
N LEU A 282 -1.64 -1.53 5.50
CA LEU A 282 -1.16 -1.75 4.13
C LEU A 282 -1.91 -0.81 3.17
N TRP A 283 -1.18 -0.13 2.28
CA TRP A 283 -1.73 0.80 1.28
C TRP A 283 -0.87 0.87 0.01
N ASN A 284 -1.36 1.60 -0.99
CA ASN A 284 -0.71 1.73 -2.28
C ASN A 284 0.59 2.56 -2.23
N GLY A 285 1.43 2.28 -3.22
CA GLY A 285 2.53 3.13 -3.63
C GLY A 285 2.12 4.49 -4.15
N GLU A 286 3.12 5.25 -4.60
CA GLU A 286 2.90 6.51 -5.30
C GLU A 286 2.59 6.22 -6.78
N TRP A 287 1.39 6.58 -7.22
CA TRP A 287 1.01 6.48 -8.62
C TRP A 287 1.70 7.58 -9.44
N THR A 288 2.15 7.21 -10.63
CA THR A 288 2.66 8.15 -11.63
C THR A 288 1.53 8.43 -12.62
N TYR A 289 1.09 9.69 -12.70
CA TYR A 289 0.05 10.17 -13.61
C TYR A 289 0.65 10.80 -14.88
N ARG A 290 1.86 11.37 -14.77
CA ARG A 290 2.56 12.01 -15.89
C ARG A 290 4.04 11.68 -15.84
N GLU A 291 4.56 11.29 -16.99
CA GLU A 291 5.98 10.97 -17.20
C GLU A 291 6.60 11.94 -18.22
N ASP A 292 7.85 12.33 -17.99
CA ASP A 292 8.67 12.96 -19.02
C ASP A 292 9.21 11.87 -19.95
N VAL A 293 8.88 11.98 -21.24
CA VAL A 293 9.29 11.04 -22.29
C VAL A 293 10.14 11.78 -23.30
N ILE A 294 11.24 11.18 -23.70
CA ILE A 294 12.13 11.72 -24.74
C ILE A 294 11.77 11.02 -26.06
N ASN A 295 11.42 11.80 -27.10
CA ASN A 295 11.19 11.25 -28.43
C ASN A 295 12.53 10.89 -29.12
N GLU A 296 12.46 10.24 -30.29
CA GLU A 296 13.65 9.86 -31.06
C GLU A 296 14.54 11.05 -31.45
N GLU A 297 13.97 12.25 -31.48
CA GLU A 297 14.64 13.52 -31.80
C GLU A 297 15.28 14.20 -30.58
N GLY A 298 15.23 13.57 -29.39
CA GLY A 298 15.79 14.11 -28.16
C GLY A 298 14.92 15.18 -27.46
N THR A 299 13.69 15.41 -27.94
CA THR A 299 12.75 16.36 -27.34
C THR A 299 12.00 15.71 -26.19
N THR A 300 11.98 16.36 -25.03
CA THR A 300 11.21 15.91 -23.86
C THR A 300 9.78 16.44 -23.94
N PHE A 301 8.80 15.55 -23.81
CA PHE A 301 7.39 15.89 -23.70
C PHE A 301 6.74 15.10 -22.57
N ASN A 302 5.61 15.60 -22.07
CA ASN A 302 4.91 14.98 -20.96
C ASN A 302 3.82 14.04 -21.48
N ARG A 303 3.85 12.77 -21.07
CA ARG A 303 2.84 11.76 -21.40
C ARG A 303 1.99 11.46 -20.18
N ILE A 304 0.67 11.54 -20.33
CA ILE A 304 -0.28 11.09 -19.30
C ILE A 304 -0.39 9.56 -19.36
N THR A 305 -0.32 8.93 -18.20
CA THR A 305 -0.44 7.47 -18.02
C THR A 305 -1.90 7.06 -17.81
N GLU A 306 -2.16 5.77 -17.61
CA GLU A 306 -3.47 5.29 -17.18
C GLU A 306 -3.88 5.93 -15.83
N LEU A 307 -5.18 6.17 -15.64
CA LEU A 307 -5.68 6.67 -14.36
C LEU A 307 -5.32 5.70 -13.21
N PRO A 308 -4.95 6.23 -12.03
CA PRO A 308 -4.62 5.39 -10.88
C PRO A 308 -5.74 4.44 -10.48
N TRP A 309 -5.39 3.19 -10.19
CA TRP A 309 -6.31 2.22 -9.62
C TRP A 309 -5.60 1.25 -8.68
N SER A 310 -6.38 0.63 -7.79
CA SER A 310 -5.97 -0.53 -7.03
C SER A 310 -7.14 -1.49 -6.79
N LYS A 311 -6.86 -2.78 -6.72
CA LYS A 311 -7.80 -3.83 -6.33
C LYS A 311 -7.38 -4.40 -4.98
N ILE A 312 -8.30 -4.38 -4.04
CA ILE A 312 -8.20 -5.06 -2.76
C ILE A 312 -8.77 -6.46 -2.97
N ILE A 313 -7.93 -7.47 -2.82
CA ILE A 313 -8.30 -8.88 -2.99
C ILE A 313 -8.45 -9.48 -1.61
N ILE A 314 -9.60 -10.09 -1.33
CA ILE A 314 -9.89 -10.71 -0.03
C ILE A 314 -10.34 -12.15 -0.28
N SER A 315 -9.76 -13.07 0.49
CA SER A 315 -10.15 -14.47 0.48
C SER A 315 -10.25 -15.00 1.90
N GLU A 316 -11.07 -16.03 2.07
CA GLU A 316 -10.98 -16.85 3.27
C GLU A 316 -9.61 -17.54 3.31
N GLY A 317 -8.93 -17.47 4.45
CA GLY A 317 -7.63 -18.11 4.64
C GLY A 317 -7.75 -19.27 5.64
N GLU A 318 -7.32 -20.48 5.27
CA GLU A 318 -7.15 -21.56 6.25
C GLU A 318 -5.86 -21.33 7.05
N ASN A 319 -5.95 -21.28 8.39
CA ASN A 319 -4.77 -21.13 9.29
C ASN A 319 -3.69 -22.20 9.08
N LYS A 320 -4.05 -23.37 8.53
CA LYS A 320 -3.13 -24.50 8.33
C LYS A 320 -2.00 -24.19 7.35
N ASP A 321 -2.23 -23.33 6.37
CA ASP A 321 -1.21 -22.99 5.37
C ASP A 321 -0.10 -22.10 5.94
N LEU A 322 -0.39 -21.34 7.01
CA LEU A 322 0.57 -20.43 7.64
C LEU A 322 1.25 -21.00 8.90
N ALA A 323 0.57 -21.87 9.66
CA ALA A 323 1.22 -22.65 10.71
C ALA A 323 2.39 -23.48 10.14
N HIS A 324 2.23 -24.02 8.92
CA HIS A 324 3.29 -24.69 8.18
C HIS A 324 4.44 -23.76 7.73
N CYS A 325 4.20 -22.45 7.52
CA CYS A 325 5.26 -21.48 7.23
C CYS A 325 6.14 -21.23 8.46
N LYS A 326 5.54 -21.01 9.63
CA LYS A 326 6.25 -20.81 10.92
C LYS A 326 7.09 -22.04 11.31
N GLU A 327 6.60 -23.25 11.04
CA GLU A 327 7.37 -24.49 11.25
C GLU A 327 8.55 -24.64 10.28
N ARG A 328 8.39 -24.24 9.00
CA ARG A 328 9.44 -24.37 7.98
C ARG A 328 10.57 -23.35 8.13
N GLU A 329 10.30 -22.13 8.59
CA GLU A 329 11.35 -21.18 8.97
C GLU A 329 12.16 -21.68 10.18
N LYS A 330 11.51 -22.22 11.21
CA LYS A 330 12.19 -22.83 12.37
C LYS A 330 13.10 -24.02 11.99
N LEU A 331 12.70 -24.83 11.01
CA LEU A 331 13.50 -25.94 10.49
C LEU A 331 14.69 -25.47 9.63
N ASN A 332 14.55 -24.35 8.91
CA ASN A 332 15.63 -23.77 8.11
C ASN A 332 16.68 -23.05 8.96
N ILE A 333 16.31 -22.41 10.08
CA ILE A 333 17.29 -21.80 10.99
C ILE A 333 18.15 -22.88 11.67
N LYS A 334 17.56 -24.04 12.03
CA LYS A 334 18.29 -25.17 12.62
C LYS A 334 19.24 -25.92 11.67
N SER A 335 19.14 -25.71 10.36
CA SER A 335 20.03 -26.36 9.37
C SER A 335 21.16 -25.45 8.88
N ILE A 336 21.27 -24.23 9.44
CA ILE A 336 22.32 -23.24 9.13
C ILE A 336 23.25 -22.99 10.34
N THR A 337 22.97 -23.60 11.50
CA THR A 337 23.93 -23.83 12.59
C THR A 337 24.48 -25.24 12.50
#